data_AF-A0A7K9N366-F1
#
_entry.id   AF-A0A7K9N366-F1
#
_cell.length_a   1.000
_cell.length_b   1.000
_cell.length_c   1.000
_cell.angle_alpha   90.00
_cell.angle_beta   90.00
_cell.angle_gamma   90.00
#
_symmetry.space_group_name_H-M   'P 1'
#
loop_
_entity.id
_entity.type
_entity.pdbx_description
1 polymer ?
#
loop_
_entity_poly.entity_id
_entity_poly.type
_entity_poly.pdbx_seq_one_letter_code
_entity_poly.pdbx_strand_id
1 'polypeptide(L)'
;CLQCLTKNLSRYSADIKSLPPNIKDKLIKLMSRQGQITDANISEVLHPAVESLDLRDCDISDNALLQLYNCKQLKKINLNSCKENRFGITSEGVIALALSCPYLREASFKRCCDITDSGVLALALNCQFLQIVNLGSCSGIMDASLQALGENCKFLHSVDFSSTQVTDDGVVALVSGTCSKNLKEIHMERCVNLTDVAVEAVLTCCPKIHIFLFHGCPLITDRSRDALEQLIISNKIKQLTWTVY
;
A
#
# COMPACT_ATOMS: atom_id res chain seq x y z
N CYS A 1 -22.88 -2.01 25.92
CA CYS A 1 -22.40 -2.67 24.67
C CYS A 1 -21.60 -1.68 23.83
N LEU A 2 -20.46 -2.11 23.24
CA LEU A 2 -19.62 -1.27 22.35
C LEU A 2 -20.42 -0.59 21.23
N GLN A 3 -21.47 -1.23 20.69
CA GLN A 3 -22.38 -0.64 19.70
C GLN A 3 -23.17 0.59 20.20
N CYS A 4 -23.44 0.69 21.50
CA CYS A 4 -24.10 1.87 22.07
C CYS A 4 -23.12 3.04 22.21
N LEU A 5 -21.85 2.74 22.49
CA LEU A 5 -20.76 3.72 22.56
C LEU A 5 -20.50 4.33 21.19
N THR A 6 -20.43 3.51 20.13
CA THR A 6 -20.16 4.03 18.78
C THR A 6 -21.24 4.99 18.27
N LYS A 7 -22.51 4.76 18.64
CA LYS A 7 -23.64 5.66 18.28
C LYS A 7 -23.66 6.99 19.06
N ASN A 8 -22.91 7.11 20.15
CA ASN A 8 -22.96 8.25 21.05
C ASN A 8 -21.55 8.75 21.41
N LEU A 9 -20.59 8.63 20.49
CA LEU A 9 -19.17 8.89 20.74
C LEU A 9 -18.93 10.24 21.44
N SER A 10 -19.57 11.30 20.92
CA SER A 10 -19.47 12.67 21.45
C SER A 10 -19.96 12.81 22.89
N ARG A 11 -20.89 11.96 23.34
CA ARG A 11 -21.41 11.97 24.72
C ARG A 11 -20.50 11.23 25.70
N TYR A 12 -19.64 10.34 25.21
CA TYR A 12 -18.79 9.47 26.01
C TYR A 12 -17.29 9.73 25.78
N SER A 13 -16.91 10.89 25.25
CA SER A 13 -15.52 11.20 24.88
C SER A 13 -14.54 11.10 26.06
N ALA A 14 -14.97 11.48 27.27
CA ALA A 14 -14.18 11.33 28.50
C ALA A 14 -13.97 9.85 28.88
N ASP A 15 -15.02 9.04 28.76
CA ASP A 15 -14.96 7.61 29.05
C ASP A 15 -14.11 6.87 28.02
N ILE A 16 -14.19 7.26 26.74
CA ILE A 16 -13.38 6.66 25.67
C ILE A 16 -11.90 6.93 25.92
N LYS A 17 -11.52 8.13 26.36
CA LYS A 17 -10.11 8.45 26.65
C LYS A 17 -9.50 7.53 27.70
N SER A 18 -10.27 7.13 28.72
CA SER A 18 -9.81 6.26 29.81
C SER A 18 -9.83 4.76 29.47
N LEU A 19 -10.39 4.36 28.33
CA LEU A 19 -10.43 2.96 27.93
C LEU A 19 -9.02 2.38 27.75
N PRO A 20 -8.77 1.15 28.24
CA PRO A 20 -7.50 0.48 28.02
C PRO A 20 -7.27 0.15 26.53
N PRO A 21 -6.00 0.07 26.07
CA PRO A 21 -5.64 -0.10 24.66
C PRO A 21 -6.38 -1.24 23.95
N ASN A 22 -6.48 -2.41 24.60
CA ASN A 22 -7.16 -3.58 24.05
C ASN A 22 -8.66 -3.37 23.76
N ILE A 23 -9.34 -2.48 24.51
CA ILE A 23 -10.73 -2.12 24.26
C ILE A 23 -10.81 -1.07 23.15
N LYS A 24 -9.89 -0.09 23.14
CA LYS A 24 -9.80 0.89 22.05
C LYS A 24 -9.51 0.24 20.70
N ASP A 25 -8.64 -0.77 20.63
CA ASP A 25 -8.40 -1.54 19.42
C ASP A 25 -9.68 -2.21 18.89
N LYS A 26 -10.52 -2.75 19.79
CA LYS A 26 -11.82 -3.32 19.41
C LYS A 26 -12.79 -2.25 18.94
N LEU A 27 -12.79 -1.08 19.58
CA LEU A 27 -13.62 0.06 19.22
C LEU A 27 -13.22 0.59 17.82
N ILE A 28 -11.93 0.83 17.58
CA ILE A 28 -11.39 1.23 16.28
C ILE A 28 -11.85 0.24 15.21
N LYS A 29 -11.63 -1.07 15.39
CA LYS A 29 -12.05 -2.09 14.42
C LYS A 29 -13.54 -2.08 14.12
N LEU A 30 -14.38 -1.90 15.14
CA LEU A 30 -15.84 -1.84 14.96
C LEU A 30 -16.26 -0.58 14.20
N MET A 31 -15.73 0.58 14.59
CA MET A 31 -16.07 1.86 13.97
C MET A 31 -15.55 1.94 12.53
N SER A 32 -14.33 1.47 12.28
CA SER A 32 -13.75 1.37 10.94
C SER A 32 -14.65 0.57 10.00
N ARG A 33 -15.07 -0.63 10.41
CA ARG A 33 -15.96 -1.50 9.60
C ARG A 33 -17.34 -0.92 9.39
N GLN A 34 -17.78 0.01 10.24
CA GLN A 34 -19.05 0.69 10.14
C GLN A 34 -18.94 2.03 9.40
N GLY A 35 -17.74 2.43 8.95
CA GLY A 35 -17.50 3.74 8.34
C GLY A 35 -17.75 4.91 9.28
N GLN A 36 -17.63 4.70 10.59
CA GLN A 36 -17.95 5.69 11.62
C GLN A 36 -16.73 6.50 12.07
N ILE A 37 -15.52 6.14 11.64
CA ILE A 37 -14.34 6.96 11.87
C ILE A 37 -14.32 8.04 10.79
N THR A 38 -14.17 9.30 11.23
CA THR A 38 -14.05 10.48 10.38
C THR A 38 -12.92 11.36 10.88
N ASP A 39 -12.55 12.38 10.11
CA ASP A 39 -11.54 13.37 10.52
C ASP A 39 -11.84 14.00 11.89
N ALA A 40 -13.12 14.16 12.22
CA ALA A 40 -13.57 14.83 13.44
C ALA A 40 -13.41 13.97 14.70
N ASN A 41 -13.39 12.64 14.60
CA ASN A 41 -13.46 11.75 15.76
C ASN A 41 -12.28 10.78 15.89
N ILE A 42 -11.44 10.64 14.85
CA ILE A 42 -10.34 9.67 14.86
C ILE A 42 -9.38 9.90 16.03
N SER A 43 -9.11 11.15 16.40
CA SER A 43 -8.24 11.50 17.52
C SER A 43 -8.77 11.05 18.89
N GLU A 44 -10.08 10.82 19.02
CA GLU A 44 -10.70 10.35 20.27
C GLU A 44 -10.46 8.86 20.51
N VAL A 45 -10.39 8.08 19.43
CA VAL A 45 -10.30 6.61 19.50
C VAL A 45 -8.87 6.08 19.42
N LEU A 46 -7.95 6.85 18.81
CA LEU A 46 -6.55 6.48 18.70
C LEU A 46 -5.85 6.41 20.07
N HIS A 47 -4.79 5.60 20.13
CA HIS A 47 -3.89 5.52 21.27
C HIS A 47 -2.45 5.18 20.81
N PRO A 48 -1.41 5.44 21.62
CA PRO A 48 -0.01 5.28 21.20
C PRO A 48 0.40 3.85 20.80
N ALA A 49 -0.32 2.86 21.31
CA ALA A 49 -0.05 1.44 21.06
C ALA A 49 -0.78 0.86 19.84
N VAL A 50 -1.49 1.67 19.04
CA VAL A 50 -2.15 1.19 17.82
C VAL A 50 -1.08 0.64 16.86
N GLU A 51 -1.19 -0.64 16.51
CA GLU A 51 -0.28 -1.29 15.55
C GLU A 51 -0.88 -1.43 14.15
N SER A 52 -2.22 -1.46 14.03
CA SER A 52 -2.92 -1.67 12.78
C SER A 52 -4.16 -0.80 12.70
N LEU A 53 -4.28 -0.06 11.61
CA LEU A 53 -5.39 0.86 11.36
C LEU A 53 -5.97 0.62 9.96
N ASP A 54 -7.22 0.20 9.91
CA ASP A 54 -7.96 0.00 8.66
C ASP A 54 -9.03 1.08 8.55
N LEU A 55 -9.00 1.88 7.50
CA LEU A 55 -9.90 3.01 7.26
C LEU A 55 -10.48 2.95 5.83
N ARG A 56 -10.56 1.75 5.24
CA ARG A 56 -11.04 1.57 3.86
C ARG A 56 -12.51 2.00 3.65
N ASP A 57 -13.33 1.81 4.68
CA ASP A 57 -14.77 2.10 4.66
C ASP A 57 -15.11 3.45 5.30
N CYS A 58 -14.08 4.23 5.67
CA CYS A 58 -14.22 5.52 6.37
C CYS A 58 -14.13 6.69 5.40
N ASP A 59 -14.96 7.71 5.65
CA ASP A 59 -14.88 9.01 4.97
C ASP A 59 -13.88 9.91 5.73
N ILE A 60 -12.66 9.96 5.20
CA ILE A 60 -11.51 10.61 5.83
C ILE A 60 -10.67 11.34 4.78
N SER A 61 -9.93 12.35 5.26
CA SER A 61 -8.96 13.09 4.47
C SER A 61 -7.57 13.10 5.11
N ASP A 62 -6.64 13.86 4.54
CA ASP A 62 -5.32 14.13 5.12
C ASP A 62 -5.41 14.62 6.58
N ASN A 63 -6.52 15.27 6.96
CA ASN A 63 -6.77 15.66 8.36
C ASN A 63 -6.73 14.46 9.32
N ALA A 64 -7.27 13.30 8.93
CA ALA A 64 -7.17 12.09 9.74
C ALA A 64 -5.74 11.57 9.84
N LEU A 65 -4.96 11.66 8.76
CA LEU A 65 -3.55 11.22 8.76
C LEU A 65 -2.67 12.11 9.65
N LEU A 66 -2.97 13.41 9.70
CA LEU A 66 -2.32 14.34 10.64
C LEU A 66 -2.56 13.95 12.11
N GLN A 67 -3.67 13.29 12.44
CA GLN A 67 -3.96 12.82 13.81
C GLN A 67 -3.14 11.59 14.23
N LEU A 68 -2.35 11.00 13.32
CA LEU A 68 -1.52 9.82 13.61
C LEU A 68 -0.18 10.18 14.28
N TYR A 69 0.08 11.45 14.58
CA TYR A 69 1.34 11.92 15.17
C TYR A 69 1.77 11.15 16.43
N ASN A 70 0.82 10.63 17.22
CA ASN A 70 1.08 9.87 18.44
C ASN A 70 1.12 8.34 18.26
N CYS A 71 0.78 7.82 17.08
CA CYS A 71 0.69 6.38 16.79
C CYS A 71 2.05 5.81 16.36
N LYS A 72 3.09 6.00 17.18
CA LYS A 72 4.48 5.63 16.83
C LYS A 72 4.69 4.13 16.62
N GLN A 73 3.79 3.29 17.11
CA GLN A 73 3.85 1.83 16.98
C GLN A 73 3.07 1.30 15.77
N LEU A 74 2.53 2.18 14.91
CA LEU A 74 1.76 1.77 13.75
C LEU A 74 2.64 0.99 12.76
N LYS A 75 2.25 -0.26 12.49
CA LYS A 75 2.91 -1.17 11.56
C LYS A 75 2.08 -1.35 10.28
N LYS A 76 0.76 -1.19 10.35
CA LYS A 76 -0.13 -1.45 9.21
C LYS A 76 -1.16 -0.34 9.06
N ILE A 77 -1.27 0.21 7.85
CA ILE A 77 -2.33 1.15 7.51
C ILE A 77 -2.99 0.74 6.19
N ASN A 78 -4.32 0.75 6.19
CA ASN A 78 -5.12 0.47 5.01
C ASN A 78 -6.08 1.62 4.72
N LEU A 79 -5.82 2.34 3.64
CA LEU A 79 -6.61 3.45 3.12
C LEU A 79 -7.21 3.11 1.75
N ASN A 80 -7.23 1.84 1.35
CA ASN A 80 -7.79 1.41 0.08
C ASN A 80 -9.24 1.89 -0.05
N SER A 81 -9.65 2.20 -1.27
CA SER A 81 -11.07 2.30 -1.60
C SER A 81 -11.50 1.09 -2.44
N CYS A 82 -12.66 0.52 -2.11
CA CYS A 82 -13.22 -0.63 -2.85
C CYS A 82 -14.30 -0.24 -3.85
N LYS A 83 -15.04 0.87 -3.62
CA LYS A 83 -16.19 1.26 -4.43
C LYS A 83 -15.82 2.29 -5.50
N GLU A 84 -15.29 3.44 -5.05
CA GLU A 84 -15.00 4.61 -5.88
C GLU A 84 -13.55 5.09 -5.67
N ASN A 85 -13.11 6.07 -6.45
CA ASN A 85 -11.79 6.66 -6.21
C ASN A 85 -11.83 7.54 -4.95
N ARG A 86 -10.76 7.50 -4.16
CA ARG A 86 -10.60 8.32 -2.95
C ARG A 86 -9.73 9.53 -3.30
N PHE A 87 -10.30 10.72 -3.13
CA PHE A 87 -9.64 12.01 -3.40
C PHE A 87 -9.29 12.77 -2.10
N GLY A 88 -9.82 12.36 -0.95
CA GLY A 88 -9.52 13.00 0.34
C GLY A 88 -8.10 12.74 0.85
N ILE A 89 -7.40 11.75 0.29
CA ILE A 89 -6.05 11.36 0.70
C ILE A 89 -5.08 11.72 -0.40
N THR A 90 -4.17 12.64 -0.11
CA THR A 90 -3.16 13.15 -1.04
C THR A 90 -1.75 12.80 -0.58
N SER A 91 -0.75 13.14 -1.39
CA SER A 91 0.66 13.02 -0.99
C SER A 91 1.00 13.76 0.30
N GLU A 92 0.34 14.89 0.61
CA GLU A 92 0.61 15.66 1.84
C GLU A 92 0.24 14.86 3.10
N GLY A 93 -0.92 14.21 3.11
CA GLY A 93 -1.31 13.32 4.21
C GLY A 93 -0.42 12.09 4.31
N VAL A 94 0.02 11.53 3.18
CA VAL A 94 0.97 10.39 3.16
C VAL A 94 2.34 10.80 3.70
N ILE A 95 2.83 12.00 3.39
CA ILE A 95 4.06 12.56 3.95
C ILE A 95 3.92 12.69 5.49
N ALA A 96 2.82 13.26 5.98
CA ALA A 96 2.56 13.38 7.42
C ALA A 96 2.51 12.02 8.12
N LEU A 97 1.88 11.03 7.50
CA LEU A 97 1.85 9.63 7.96
C LEU A 97 3.26 9.05 8.05
N ALA A 98 4.07 9.20 7.00
CA ALA A 98 5.43 8.65 6.92
C ALA A 98 6.35 9.23 8.01
N LEU A 99 6.28 10.55 8.23
CA LEU A 99 7.02 11.23 9.30
C LEU A 99 6.54 10.81 10.70
N SER A 100 5.26 10.47 10.83
CA SER A 100 4.67 10.09 12.11
C SER A 100 4.94 8.64 12.50
N CYS A 101 4.99 7.73 11.52
CA CYS A 101 4.97 6.28 11.72
C CYS A 101 6.18 5.57 11.08
N PRO A 102 7.41 5.71 11.62
CA PRO A 102 8.63 5.17 11.00
C PRO A 102 8.73 3.64 11.00
N TYR A 103 7.91 2.95 11.80
CA TYR A 103 7.88 1.48 11.90
C TYR A 103 6.83 0.82 11.00
N LEU A 104 6.27 1.57 10.04
CA LEU A 104 5.30 1.05 9.09
C LEU A 104 5.91 -0.12 8.28
N ARG A 105 5.12 -1.18 8.14
CA ARG A 105 5.45 -2.42 7.41
C ARG A 105 4.50 -2.64 6.25
N GLU A 106 3.23 -2.27 6.41
CA GLU A 106 2.21 -2.45 5.38
C GLU A 106 1.48 -1.13 5.15
N ALA A 107 1.50 -0.66 3.91
CA ALA A 107 0.84 0.58 3.50
C ALA A 107 -0.01 0.30 2.26
N SER A 108 -1.32 0.49 2.36
CA SER A 108 -2.24 0.23 1.26
C SER A 108 -3.06 1.48 0.92
N PHE A 109 -2.96 1.93 -0.32
CA PHE A 109 -3.56 3.17 -0.84
C PHE A 109 -4.29 2.94 -2.16
N LYS A 110 -4.75 1.72 -2.43
CA LYS A 110 -5.45 1.37 -3.67
C LYS A 110 -6.57 2.36 -3.96
N ARG A 111 -6.58 2.94 -5.17
CA ARG A 111 -7.54 3.94 -5.65
C ARG A 111 -7.52 5.27 -4.89
N CYS A 112 -6.43 5.62 -4.21
CA CYS A 112 -6.18 6.98 -3.73
C CYS A 112 -5.52 7.80 -4.85
N CYS A 113 -6.34 8.39 -5.73
CA CYS A 113 -5.87 8.91 -7.02
C CYS A 113 -5.06 10.21 -6.93
N ASP A 114 -5.14 10.93 -5.80
CA ASP A 114 -4.40 12.18 -5.56
C ASP A 114 -3.05 11.95 -4.85
N ILE A 115 -2.62 10.68 -4.74
CA ILE A 115 -1.26 10.33 -4.34
C ILE A 115 -0.36 10.32 -5.59
N THR A 116 0.78 10.99 -5.44
CA THR A 116 1.85 11.08 -6.43
C THR A 116 3.15 10.48 -5.87
N ASP A 117 4.20 10.48 -6.70
CA ASP A 117 5.51 9.98 -6.30
C ASP A 117 6.08 10.63 -5.04
N SER A 118 5.72 11.88 -4.72
CA SER A 118 6.23 12.55 -3.51
C SER A 118 5.79 11.87 -2.21
N GLY A 119 4.55 11.35 -2.17
CA GLY A 119 4.05 10.59 -1.02
C GLY A 119 4.78 9.26 -0.85
N VAL A 120 5.01 8.54 -1.96
CA VAL A 120 5.73 7.26 -1.93
C VAL A 120 7.20 7.44 -1.61
N LEU A 121 7.85 8.50 -2.11
CA LEU A 121 9.22 8.86 -1.75
C LEU A 121 9.34 9.10 -0.25
N ALA A 122 8.41 9.85 0.36
CA ALA A 122 8.42 10.08 1.79
C ALA A 122 8.24 8.78 2.60
N LEU A 123 7.35 7.88 2.16
CA LEU A 123 7.22 6.54 2.74
C LEU A 123 8.53 5.75 2.64
N ALA A 124 9.15 5.72 1.47
CA ALA A 124 10.36 4.94 1.24
C ALA A 124 11.53 5.43 2.13
N LEU A 125 11.69 6.74 2.27
CA LEU A 125 12.76 7.35 3.07
C LEU A 125 12.55 7.20 4.59
N ASN A 126 11.31 7.33 5.07
CA ASN A 126 11.00 7.38 6.51
C ASN A 126 10.54 6.04 7.09
N CYS A 127 10.01 5.13 6.26
CA CYS A 127 9.46 3.84 6.67
C CYS A 127 10.28 2.67 6.10
N GLN A 128 11.57 2.60 6.42
CA GLN A 128 12.50 1.61 5.85
C GLN A 128 12.20 0.14 6.20
N PHE A 129 11.23 -0.10 7.10
CA PHE A 129 10.72 -1.43 7.44
C PHE A 129 9.53 -1.89 6.58
N LEU A 130 9.17 -1.13 5.54
CA LEU A 130 8.12 -1.50 4.60
C LEU A 130 8.38 -2.88 3.99
N GLN A 131 7.30 -3.67 3.96
CA GLN A 131 7.23 -5.07 3.54
C GLN A 131 6.18 -5.25 2.44
N ILE A 132 5.06 -4.53 2.56
CA ILE A 132 3.93 -4.58 1.62
C ILE A 132 3.50 -3.16 1.28
N VAL A 133 3.45 -2.84 -0.01
CA VAL A 133 2.96 -1.55 -0.52
C VAL A 133 1.92 -1.80 -1.61
N ASN A 134 0.72 -1.23 -1.45
CA ASN A 134 -0.32 -1.29 -2.48
C ASN A 134 -0.67 0.12 -2.97
N LEU A 135 -0.40 0.38 -4.24
CA LEU A 135 -0.60 1.62 -5.00
C LEU A 135 -1.52 1.40 -6.20
N GLY A 136 -2.25 0.28 -6.23
CA GLY A 136 -3.07 -0.10 -7.37
C GLY A 136 -4.10 0.99 -7.71
N SER A 137 -4.22 1.33 -8.99
CA SER A 137 -5.13 2.36 -9.49
C SER A 137 -4.87 3.77 -8.92
N CYS A 138 -3.65 4.07 -8.48
CA CYS A 138 -3.22 5.43 -8.16
C CYS A 138 -2.61 6.08 -9.42
N SER A 139 -3.39 6.89 -10.13
CA SER A 139 -3.01 7.47 -11.43
C SER A 139 -1.82 8.43 -11.38
N GLY A 140 -1.50 8.99 -10.21
CA GLY A 140 -0.35 9.89 -10.01
C GLY A 140 1.00 9.18 -9.80
N ILE A 141 1.03 7.84 -9.82
CA ILE A 141 2.24 7.03 -9.58
C ILE A 141 2.99 6.76 -10.88
N MET A 142 4.29 7.08 -10.88
CA MET A 142 5.23 6.89 -11.98
C MET A 142 6.53 6.23 -11.47
N ASP A 143 7.58 6.23 -12.31
CA ASP A 143 8.82 5.49 -12.07
C ASP A 143 9.56 5.91 -10.79
N ALA A 144 9.47 7.18 -10.39
CA ALA A 144 10.16 7.68 -9.20
C ALA A 144 9.67 7.01 -7.90
N SER A 145 8.39 6.62 -7.84
CA SER A 145 7.88 5.80 -6.73
C SER A 145 8.60 4.47 -6.60
N LEU A 146 8.73 3.75 -7.72
CA LEU A 146 9.36 2.43 -7.75
C LEU A 146 10.87 2.51 -7.51
N GLN A 147 11.53 3.52 -8.06
CA GLN A 147 12.93 3.82 -7.77
C GLN A 147 13.15 4.04 -6.26
N ALA A 148 12.35 4.90 -5.63
CA ALA A 148 12.48 5.20 -4.20
C ALA A 148 12.30 3.95 -3.33
N LEU A 149 11.31 3.12 -3.64
CA LEU A 149 11.07 1.84 -2.96
C LEU A 149 12.25 0.87 -3.15
N GLY A 150 12.78 0.76 -4.37
CA GLY A 150 13.94 -0.08 -4.67
C GLY A 150 15.20 0.33 -3.90
N GLU A 151 15.46 1.63 -3.82
CA GLU A 151 16.64 2.18 -3.14
C GLU A 151 16.57 2.04 -1.61
N ASN A 152 15.39 2.22 -1.00
CA ASN A 152 15.29 2.42 0.44
C ASN A 152 14.59 1.30 1.22
N CYS A 153 13.76 0.47 0.58
CA CYS A 153 12.91 -0.50 1.27
C CYS A 153 13.42 -1.94 1.18
N LYS A 154 14.58 -2.25 1.78
CA LYS A 154 15.22 -3.57 1.70
C LYS A 154 14.36 -4.78 2.14
N PHE A 155 13.32 -4.56 2.96
CA PHE A 155 12.42 -5.61 3.45
C PHE A 155 11.18 -5.82 2.58
N LEU A 156 11.00 -5.00 1.53
CA LEU A 156 9.85 -5.07 0.64
C LEU A 156 9.79 -6.44 -0.04
N HIS A 157 8.66 -7.11 0.10
CA HIS A 157 8.42 -8.42 -0.50
C HIS A 157 7.13 -8.52 -1.31
N SER A 158 6.21 -7.55 -1.17
CA SER A 158 4.99 -7.47 -1.97
C SER A 158 4.75 -6.02 -2.39
N VAL A 159 4.58 -5.80 -3.69
CA VAL A 159 4.23 -4.48 -4.25
C VAL A 159 3.13 -4.63 -5.30
N ASP A 160 2.14 -3.76 -5.21
CA ASP A 160 1.07 -3.62 -6.20
C ASP A 160 1.10 -2.20 -6.74
N PHE A 161 1.37 -2.06 -8.04
CA PHE A 161 1.32 -0.79 -8.78
C PHE A 161 0.47 -0.96 -10.05
N SER A 162 -0.50 -1.86 -10.02
CA SER A 162 -1.36 -2.16 -11.15
C SER A 162 -2.20 -0.94 -11.54
N SER A 163 -2.44 -0.73 -12.84
CA SER A 163 -3.20 0.43 -13.35
C SER A 163 -2.60 1.78 -12.92
N THR A 164 -1.27 1.89 -12.93
CA THR A 164 -0.51 3.14 -12.73
C THR A 164 0.21 3.55 -14.03
N GLN A 165 0.92 4.68 -14.02
CA GLN A 165 1.63 5.22 -15.19
C GLN A 165 3.10 4.77 -15.26
N VAL A 166 3.52 3.83 -14.41
CA VAL A 166 4.87 3.24 -14.37
C VAL A 166 5.24 2.63 -15.73
N THR A 167 6.51 2.83 -16.11
CA THR A 167 7.16 2.28 -17.29
C THR A 167 8.16 1.19 -16.93
N ASP A 168 8.79 0.58 -17.94
CA ASP A 168 9.83 -0.42 -17.73
C ASP A 168 11.00 0.10 -16.87
N ASP A 169 11.35 1.38 -16.97
CA ASP A 169 12.44 1.99 -16.21
C ASP A 169 12.16 1.96 -14.69
N GLY A 170 10.93 2.26 -14.28
CA GLY A 170 10.52 2.16 -12.88
C GLY A 170 10.60 0.72 -12.36
N VAL A 171 10.17 -0.25 -13.16
CA VAL A 171 10.26 -1.68 -12.80
C VAL A 171 11.72 -2.10 -12.67
N VAL A 172 12.58 -1.75 -13.64
CA VAL A 172 14.01 -2.03 -13.61
C VAL A 172 14.67 -1.41 -12.38
N ALA A 173 14.34 -0.17 -12.03
CA ALA A 173 14.86 0.50 -10.83
C ALA A 173 14.47 -0.24 -9.54
N LEU A 174 13.21 -0.65 -9.42
CA LEU A 174 12.73 -1.43 -8.27
C LEU A 174 13.50 -2.76 -8.14
N VAL A 175 13.56 -3.55 -9.21
CA VAL A 175 14.11 -4.91 -9.16
C VAL A 175 15.63 -4.96 -9.19
N SER A 176 16.29 -3.86 -9.55
CA SER A 176 17.75 -3.69 -9.40
C SER A 176 18.15 -3.16 -8.01
N GLY A 177 17.17 -2.69 -7.23
CA GLY A 177 17.37 -2.13 -5.90
C GLY A 177 17.65 -3.15 -4.79
N THR A 178 17.66 -2.63 -3.56
CA THR A 178 17.98 -3.38 -2.33
C THR A 178 16.94 -4.45 -1.97
N CYS A 179 15.69 -4.29 -2.42
CA CYS A 179 14.61 -5.25 -2.17
C CYS A 179 14.60 -6.45 -3.12
N SER A 180 15.39 -6.44 -4.20
CA SER A 180 15.38 -7.44 -5.28
C SER A 180 15.44 -8.90 -4.80
N LYS A 181 16.21 -9.19 -3.74
CA LYS A 181 16.37 -10.55 -3.16
C LYS A 181 15.26 -10.93 -2.17
N ASN A 182 14.34 -10.03 -1.88
CA ASN A 182 13.23 -10.23 -0.95
C ASN A 182 11.86 -10.14 -1.62
N LEU A 183 11.75 -9.55 -2.82
CA LEU A 183 10.52 -9.53 -3.62
C LEU A 183 9.99 -10.95 -3.88
N LYS A 184 8.73 -11.15 -3.51
CA LYS A 184 7.97 -12.40 -3.65
C LYS A 184 6.69 -12.21 -4.45
N GLU A 185 6.13 -11.01 -4.42
CA GLU A 185 4.85 -10.68 -5.06
C GLU A 185 4.98 -9.34 -5.79
N ILE A 186 4.66 -9.34 -7.08
CA ILE A 186 4.60 -8.13 -7.90
C ILE A 186 3.28 -8.16 -8.68
N HIS A 187 2.49 -7.11 -8.51
CA HIS A 187 1.26 -6.85 -9.24
C HIS A 187 1.48 -5.60 -10.10
N MET A 188 1.36 -5.77 -11.42
CA MET A 188 1.56 -4.74 -12.43
C MET A 188 0.54 -4.85 -13.56
N GLU A 189 -0.65 -5.39 -13.26
CA GLU A 189 -1.73 -5.57 -14.22
C GLU A 189 -2.25 -4.23 -14.76
N ARG A 190 -2.66 -4.21 -16.03
CA ARG A 190 -3.26 -3.04 -16.70
C ARG A 190 -2.39 -1.77 -16.65
N CYS A 191 -1.07 -1.91 -16.55
CA CYS A 191 -0.15 -0.81 -16.78
C CYS A 191 0.07 -0.65 -18.29
N VAL A 192 -0.35 0.49 -18.83
CA VAL A 192 -0.41 0.72 -20.29
C VAL A 192 0.96 0.96 -20.93
N ASN A 193 1.98 1.28 -20.13
CA ASN A 193 3.32 1.64 -20.57
C ASN A 193 4.35 0.52 -20.35
N LEU A 194 3.96 -0.65 -19.85
CA LEU A 194 4.88 -1.76 -19.61
C LEU A 194 5.00 -2.65 -20.83
N THR A 195 6.24 -3.05 -21.15
CA THR A 195 6.56 -3.98 -22.24
C THR A 195 7.16 -5.28 -21.69
N ASP A 196 7.54 -6.19 -22.59
CA ASP A 196 8.26 -7.42 -22.22
C ASP A 196 9.55 -7.15 -21.42
N VAL A 197 10.15 -5.96 -21.52
CA VAL A 197 11.37 -5.57 -20.77
C VAL A 197 11.13 -5.60 -19.26
N ALA A 198 10.00 -5.06 -18.77
CA ALA A 198 9.66 -5.12 -17.36
C ALA A 198 9.53 -6.57 -16.86
N VAL A 199 8.92 -7.44 -17.67
CA VAL A 199 8.78 -8.86 -17.36
C VAL A 199 10.15 -9.52 -17.26
N GLU A 200 10.99 -9.36 -18.29
CA GLU A 200 12.35 -9.93 -18.32
C GLU A 200 13.20 -9.46 -17.14
N ALA A 201 13.08 -8.18 -16.75
CA ALA A 201 13.78 -7.61 -15.60
C ALA A 201 13.36 -8.27 -14.28
N VAL A 202 12.06 -8.40 -14.02
CA VAL A 202 11.54 -9.07 -12.81
C VAL A 202 12.03 -10.52 -12.75
N LEU A 203 11.91 -11.23 -13.86
CA LEU A 203 12.29 -12.64 -13.98
C LEU A 203 13.80 -12.87 -13.77
N THR A 204 14.63 -11.93 -14.21
CA THR A 204 16.08 -11.99 -14.08
C THR A 204 16.54 -11.63 -12.67
N CYS A 205 15.97 -10.56 -12.09
CA CYS A 205 16.51 -9.94 -10.89
C CYS A 205 15.92 -10.50 -9.57
N CYS A 206 14.70 -11.05 -9.60
CA CYS A 206 13.94 -11.47 -8.42
C CYS A 206 13.87 -13.01 -8.26
N PRO A 207 14.85 -13.67 -7.62
CA PRO A 207 14.91 -15.14 -7.54
C PRO A 207 13.85 -15.77 -6.63
N LYS A 208 13.15 -14.97 -5.81
CA LYS A 208 12.13 -15.44 -4.85
C LYS A 208 10.71 -15.06 -5.28
N ILE A 209 10.49 -14.64 -6.52
CA ILE A 209 9.16 -14.28 -7.01
C ILE A 209 8.26 -15.53 -7.06
N HIS A 210 7.10 -15.48 -6.42
CA HIS A 210 6.12 -16.58 -6.39
C HIS A 210 4.76 -16.17 -6.97
N ILE A 211 4.39 -14.89 -6.80
CA ILE A 211 3.21 -14.28 -7.38
C ILE A 211 3.68 -13.17 -8.30
N PHE A 212 3.36 -13.29 -9.58
CA PHE A 212 3.70 -12.27 -10.57
C PHE A 212 2.50 -12.08 -11.49
N LEU A 213 1.84 -10.91 -11.42
CA LEU A 213 0.63 -10.63 -12.19
C LEU A 213 0.85 -9.40 -13.06
N PHE A 214 0.67 -9.55 -14.37
CA PHE A 214 0.87 -8.47 -15.36
C PHE A 214 -0.18 -8.47 -16.47
N HIS A 215 -1.36 -9.04 -16.19
CA HIS A 215 -2.40 -9.20 -17.20
C HIS A 215 -3.03 -7.88 -17.64
N GLY A 216 -3.49 -7.80 -18.88
CA GLY A 216 -4.13 -6.59 -19.42
C GLY A 216 -3.18 -5.42 -19.67
N CYS A 217 -1.87 -5.68 -19.74
CA CYS A 217 -0.88 -4.72 -20.23
C CYS A 217 -0.77 -4.86 -21.76
N PRO A 218 -1.17 -3.84 -22.55
CA PRO A 218 -1.34 -3.96 -24.00
C PRO A 218 -0.04 -4.06 -24.79
N LEU A 219 1.11 -3.70 -24.19
CA LEU A 219 2.42 -3.72 -24.85
C LEU A 219 3.30 -4.92 -24.41
N ILE A 220 2.78 -5.80 -23.55
CA ILE A 220 3.43 -7.07 -23.20
C ILE A 220 2.97 -8.12 -24.20
N THR A 221 3.91 -8.78 -24.86
CA THR A 221 3.65 -9.71 -25.97
C THR A 221 3.96 -11.15 -25.57
N ASP A 222 3.82 -12.08 -26.52
CA ASP A 222 4.17 -13.50 -26.32
C ASP A 222 5.68 -13.71 -26.04
N ARG A 223 6.54 -12.71 -26.25
CA ARG A 223 7.96 -12.79 -25.87
C ARG A 223 8.13 -13.01 -24.37
N SER A 224 7.32 -12.36 -23.54
CA SER A 224 7.27 -12.60 -22.09
C SER A 224 6.97 -14.06 -21.75
N ARG A 225 6.16 -14.76 -22.56
CA ARG A 225 5.83 -16.18 -22.39
C ARG A 225 7.07 -17.06 -22.56
N ASP A 226 7.88 -16.83 -23.59
CA ASP A 226 9.09 -17.61 -23.82
C ASP A 226 10.10 -17.44 -22.67
N ALA A 227 10.24 -16.21 -22.14
CA ALA A 227 11.04 -15.94 -20.95
C ALA A 227 10.52 -16.67 -19.70
N LEU A 228 9.19 -16.78 -19.57
CA LEU A 228 8.53 -17.48 -18.47
C LEU A 228 8.66 -19.00 -18.58
N GLU A 229 8.52 -19.58 -19.77
CA GLU A 229 8.61 -21.03 -19.99
C GLU A 229 9.97 -21.57 -19.54
N GLN A 230 11.05 -20.84 -19.81
CA GLN A 230 12.38 -21.19 -19.33
C GLN A 230 12.47 -21.23 -17.79
N LEU A 231 11.69 -20.40 -17.10
CA LEU A 231 11.71 -20.29 -15.64
C LEU A 231 10.72 -21.21 -14.93
N ILE A 232 9.59 -21.55 -15.57
CA ILE A 232 8.66 -22.57 -15.05
C ILE A 232 9.37 -23.94 -15.02
N ILE A 233 10.18 -24.25 -16.03
CA ILE A 233 11.06 -25.44 -16.02
C ILE A 233 11.99 -25.43 -14.80
N SER A 234 12.35 -24.25 -14.27
CA SER A 234 13.17 -24.08 -13.06
C SER A 234 12.39 -24.05 -11.73
N ASN A 235 11.06 -24.29 -11.74
CA ASN A 235 10.18 -24.35 -10.55
C ASN A 235 10.13 -23.09 -9.65
N LYS A 236 10.38 -21.90 -10.20
CA LYS A 236 10.45 -20.66 -9.39
C LYS A 236 9.10 -20.00 -9.10
N ILE A 237 8.08 -20.14 -9.97
CA ILE A 237 6.84 -19.36 -9.90
C ILE A 237 5.64 -20.25 -9.57
N LYS A 238 4.82 -19.87 -8.57
CA LYS A 238 3.69 -20.68 -8.07
C LYS A 238 2.33 -20.23 -8.58
N GLN A 239 2.16 -18.96 -8.90
CA GLN A 239 0.91 -18.43 -9.41
C GLN A 239 1.16 -17.30 -10.39
N LEU A 240 0.65 -17.50 -11.61
CA LEU A 240 0.81 -16.60 -12.74
C LEU A 240 -0.55 -16.57 -13.45
N THR A 241 -1.17 -15.40 -13.54
CA THR A 241 -2.46 -15.23 -14.19
C THR A 241 -2.27 -14.18 -15.27
N TRP A 242 -2.41 -14.58 -16.54
CA TRP A 242 -2.41 -13.64 -17.66
C TRP A 242 -3.61 -13.88 -18.57
N THR A 243 -4.20 -12.79 -19.06
CA THR A 243 -5.15 -12.78 -20.17
C THR A 243 -4.54 -11.89 -21.24
N VAL A 244 -4.17 -12.52 -22.36
CA VAL A 244 -3.90 -11.82 -23.63
C VAL A 244 -5.28 -11.47 -24.21
N TYR A 245 -5.52 -10.19 -24.50
CA TYR A 245 -6.63 -9.77 -25.35
C TYR A 245 -6.04 -9.15 -26.61
#